data_AF-A0A9J7Y7R4-F1
#
_entry.id   AF-A0A9J7Y7R4-F1
#
_cell.length_a   1.000
_cell.length_b   1.000
_cell.length_c   1.000
_cell.angle_alpha   90.00
_cell.angle_beta   90.00
_cell.angle_gamma   90.00
#
_symmetry.space_group_name_H-M   'P 1'
#
loop_
_entity.id
_entity.type
_entity.pdbx_description
1 polymer ?
#
loop_
_entity_poly.entity_id
_entity_poly.type
_entity_poly.pdbx_seq_one_letter_code
_entity_poly.pdbx_strand_id
1 'polypeptide(L)'
;MKNYSSSPRLNNHSASHSTDRNSRKRFWLSALGLRFSLRDYGFCMATLLLFCLGSLFYQLNGGPPKVLLEIRQYLGESTFVDDHGPPTPRELPFPSQVIYNRVGKCGSRTVVLLLRILADKHQFNLVSSDIHNKTRLTKHEQVDLMKNISTIPQPFLYTRHVHFLNFTRFRIEQPVYINIIRDPINRFLSNYFFRRFGDWRGEQNHLIRTPQMKDDERYLDINVCIMENYPECSNPRLFYIVPYFCGQHPQCREPGVWAVERAKQNVIDNFLLVGILEELEDVLLLLERLLPHYFSDVLTIYKSPEFWKMGNLTGTVKKHMPTLEALQVLYQRMKYEYDFYNFIRDQFHLTKKKIGLKSTSQNSAHEPEFLRELALRTHEPFEEEEEEEEEEEDVGQEDANIWLVQP
;
A
#
# COMPACT_ATOMS: atom_id res chain seq x y z
N MET A 1 46.27 -40.61 55.59
CA MET A 1 46.91 -41.59 54.69
C MET A 1 47.57 -40.84 53.55
N LYS A 2 48.92 -40.89 53.47
CA LYS A 2 49.85 -40.70 52.32
C LYS A 2 49.61 -39.51 51.35
N ASN A 3 50.57 -38.73 50.86
CA ASN A 3 51.98 -38.44 51.14
C ASN A 3 52.39 -37.34 50.12
N TYR A 4 53.11 -36.30 50.57
CA TYR A 4 54.34 -35.70 49.98
C TYR A 4 54.42 -35.40 48.46
N SER A 5 54.56 -34.12 48.07
CA SER A 5 55.81 -33.44 47.59
C SER A 5 56.17 -33.77 46.12
N SER A 6 56.75 -32.95 45.26
CA SER A 6 57.56 -31.72 45.31
C SER A 6 57.85 -31.34 43.85
N SER A 7 58.14 -30.07 43.56
CA SER A 7 58.81 -29.65 42.31
C SER A 7 60.14 -30.41 42.09
N PRO A 8 60.73 -30.34 40.88
CA PRO A 8 61.83 -29.38 40.76
C PRO A 8 62.00 -28.72 39.38
N ARG A 9 62.69 -27.58 39.44
CA ARG A 9 63.43 -26.91 38.37
C ARG A 9 64.54 -27.84 37.81
N LEU A 10 64.91 -27.66 36.55
CA LEU A 10 66.30 -27.66 36.08
C LEU A 10 66.28 -27.01 34.66
N ASN A 11 66.95 -25.86 34.44
CA ASN A 11 68.38 -25.74 34.06
C ASN A 11 68.61 -26.23 32.62
N ASN A 12 69.44 -25.64 31.76
CA ASN A 12 70.37 -24.52 31.86
C ASN A 12 71.01 -24.32 30.46
N HIS A 13 71.64 -23.15 30.28
CA HIS A 13 72.80 -22.89 29.40
C HIS A 13 72.58 -22.96 27.87
N SER A 14 73.14 -22.09 27.02
CA SER A 14 74.26 -21.12 27.08
C SER A 14 74.04 -20.14 25.91
N ALA A 15 74.24 -18.82 25.97
CA ALA A 15 75.41 -18.01 26.32
C ALA A 15 76.62 -18.20 25.39
N SER A 16 76.83 -17.26 24.47
CA SER A 16 78.17 -16.69 24.27
C SER A 16 78.09 -15.23 23.79
N HIS A 17 78.75 -14.39 24.56
CA HIS A 17 78.94 -12.96 24.42
C HIS A 17 80.40 -12.69 24.00
N SER A 18 80.66 -11.44 23.62
CA SER A 18 81.98 -10.77 23.54
C SER A 18 82.71 -10.94 22.20
N THR A 19 83.39 -9.95 21.62
CA THR A 19 84.13 -8.80 22.15
C THR A 19 84.21 -7.74 21.02
N ASP A 20 83.88 -6.47 21.24
CA ASP A 20 84.78 -5.36 21.63
C ASP A 20 85.88 -4.98 20.59
N ARG A 21 85.70 -3.83 19.92
CA ARG A 21 86.66 -2.69 19.82
C ARG A 21 86.43 -1.78 18.61
N ASN A 22 86.20 -0.50 18.92
CA ASN A 22 86.78 0.70 18.30
C ASN A 22 87.29 0.63 16.83
N SER A 23 86.64 1.36 15.93
CA SER A 23 87.10 2.70 15.50
C SER A 23 86.60 3.10 14.11
N ARG A 24 86.22 4.38 14.02
CA ARG A 24 86.40 5.27 12.86
C ARG A 24 85.82 4.86 11.50
N LYS A 25 84.91 5.77 11.10
CA LYS A 25 84.78 6.44 9.79
C LYS A 25 83.64 5.97 8.88
N ARG A 26 82.91 7.02 8.48
CA ARG A 26 82.09 7.17 7.26
C ARG A 26 80.66 6.61 7.34
N PHE A 27 79.84 7.46 7.95
CA PHE A 27 78.48 7.76 7.54
C PHE A 27 78.39 7.82 5.99
N TRP A 28 77.95 6.72 5.37
CA TRP A 28 77.42 6.74 4.01
C TRP A 28 75.92 7.02 4.13
N LEU A 29 75.57 8.30 4.29
CA LEU A 29 74.28 8.79 3.82
C LEU A 29 74.38 8.77 2.30
N SER A 30 73.88 7.69 1.68
CA SER A 30 73.48 7.75 0.28
C SER A 30 72.38 8.80 0.18
N ALA A 31 72.80 9.98 -0.27
CA ALA A 31 71.92 11.05 -0.66
C ALA A 31 70.98 10.54 -1.76
N LEU A 32 69.73 10.22 -1.39
CA LEU A 32 68.62 10.45 -2.31
C LEU A 32 68.46 11.96 -2.42
N GLY A 33 69.26 12.56 -3.29
CA GLY A 33 69.04 13.92 -3.76
C GLY A 33 67.73 13.95 -4.53
N LEU A 34 66.63 14.27 -3.85
CA LEU A 34 65.41 14.77 -4.46
C LEU A 34 65.78 16.05 -5.21
N ARG A 35 66.12 15.90 -6.49
CA ARG A 35 66.20 17.02 -7.44
C ARG A 35 64.78 17.52 -7.67
N PHE A 36 64.22 18.26 -6.72
CA PHE A 36 63.06 19.10 -7.01
C PHE A 36 63.53 20.18 -7.98
N SER A 37 62.91 20.24 -9.15
CA SER A 37 63.14 21.34 -10.09
C SER A 37 62.80 22.64 -9.37
N LEU A 38 63.61 23.69 -9.56
CA LEU A 38 63.31 25.05 -9.09
C LEU A 38 61.89 25.50 -9.51
N ARG A 39 61.41 24.94 -10.62
CA ARG A 39 60.06 25.13 -11.14
C ARG A 39 58.97 24.45 -10.30
N ASP A 40 59.24 23.26 -9.76
CA ASP A 40 58.30 22.51 -8.91
C ASP A 40 58.24 23.14 -7.51
N TYR A 41 59.38 23.62 -7.00
CA TYR A 41 59.42 24.41 -5.77
C TYR A 41 58.68 25.74 -5.95
N GLY A 42 58.85 26.42 -7.09
CA GLY A 42 58.11 27.63 -7.43
C GLY A 42 56.60 27.39 -7.50
N PHE A 43 56.16 26.29 -8.12
CA PHE A 43 54.74 25.93 -8.17
C PHE A 43 54.18 25.63 -6.77
N CYS A 44 54.92 24.87 -5.95
CA CYS A 44 54.54 24.55 -4.59
C CYS A 44 54.42 25.83 -3.73
N MET A 45 55.42 26.72 -3.78
CA MET A 45 55.40 27.98 -3.05
C MET A 45 54.28 28.92 -3.54
N ALA A 46 53.98 28.94 -4.85
CA ALA A 46 52.86 29.70 -5.38
C ALA A 46 51.51 29.15 -4.91
N THR A 47 51.34 27.83 -4.86
CA THR A 47 50.11 27.22 -4.31
C THR A 47 49.95 27.48 -2.81
N LEU A 48 51.06 27.44 -2.05
CA LEU A 48 51.08 27.78 -0.63
C LEU A 48 50.71 29.25 -0.41
N LEU A 49 51.26 30.15 -1.23
CA LEU A 49 50.96 31.58 -1.16
C LEU A 49 49.48 31.87 -1.49
N LEU A 50 48.92 31.22 -2.52
CA LEU A 50 47.50 31.31 -2.84
C LEU A 50 46.60 30.78 -1.71
N PHE A 51 47.00 29.67 -1.08
CA PHE A 51 46.27 29.11 0.05
C PHE A 51 46.33 30.02 1.28
N CYS A 52 47.50 30.60 1.57
CA CYS A 52 47.68 31.58 2.65
C CYS A 52 46.87 32.86 2.40
N LEU A 53 46.86 33.37 1.16
CA LEU A 53 46.05 34.53 0.78
C LEU A 53 44.56 34.23 0.86
N GLY A 54 44.13 33.03 0.44
CA GLY A 54 42.74 32.56 0.59
C GLY A 54 42.32 32.45 2.06
N SER A 55 43.20 31.95 2.92
CA SER A 55 42.97 31.87 4.37
C SER A 55 42.92 33.26 5.03
N LEU A 56 43.78 34.19 4.61
CA LEU A 56 43.74 35.59 5.07
C LEU A 56 42.43 36.27 4.64
N PHE A 57 41.99 36.04 3.40
CA PHE A 57 40.71 36.55 2.90
C PHE A 57 39.51 35.94 3.63
N TYR A 58 39.60 34.66 4.03
CA TYR A 58 38.62 33.97 4.86
C TYR A 58 38.54 34.57 6.28
N GLN A 59 39.67 34.88 6.89
CA GLN A 59 39.73 35.49 8.23
C GLN A 59 39.27 36.96 8.24
N LEU A 60 39.59 37.74 7.20
CA LEU A 60 39.22 39.15 7.10
C LEU A 60 37.74 39.38 6.76
N ASN A 61 37.09 38.44 6.05
CA ASN A 61 35.66 38.54 5.68
C ASN A 61 34.72 37.87 6.69
N GLY A 62 35.23 37.42 7.85
CA GLY A 62 34.40 36.90 8.94
C GLY A 62 33.67 35.58 8.66
N GLY A 63 34.07 34.81 7.64
CA GLY A 63 33.48 33.51 7.35
C GLY A 63 33.57 33.06 5.89
N PRO A 64 33.04 31.86 5.58
CA PRO A 64 33.09 31.29 4.24
C PRO A 64 32.26 32.11 3.23
N PRO A 65 32.73 32.26 1.97
CA PRO A 65 31.93 32.85 0.90
C PRO A 65 30.61 32.08 0.70
N LYS A 66 29.55 32.80 0.31
CA LYS A 66 28.18 32.26 0.16
C LYS A 66 28.10 30.97 -0.67
N VAL A 67 28.93 30.84 -1.70
CA VAL A 67 29.01 29.65 -2.55
C VAL A 67 29.40 28.39 -1.75
N LEU A 68 30.30 28.50 -0.77
CA LEU A 68 30.67 27.37 0.10
C LEU A 68 29.57 27.04 1.13
N LEU A 69 28.78 28.03 1.55
CA LEU A 69 27.60 27.81 2.38
C LEU A 69 26.47 27.12 1.59
N GLU A 70 26.29 27.47 0.31
CA GLU A 70 25.33 26.82 -0.57
C GLU A 70 25.74 25.37 -0.87
N ILE A 71 27.03 25.10 -1.12
CA ILE A 71 27.53 23.72 -1.28
C ILE A 71 27.32 22.88 -0.01
N ARG A 72 27.41 23.48 1.19
CA ARG A 72 27.08 22.82 2.47
C ARG A 72 25.60 22.40 2.56
N GLN A 73 24.67 23.14 1.96
CA GLN A 73 23.27 22.72 1.88
C GLN A 73 23.08 21.46 1.01
N TYR A 74 23.90 21.28 -0.02
CA TYR A 74 23.83 20.11 -0.91
C TYR A 74 24.57 18.87 -0.37
N LEU A 75 25.60 19.06 0.46
CA LEU A 75 26.42 17.96 1.01
C LEU A 75 25.97 17.48 2.40
N GLY A 76 24.94 18.10 2.98
CA GLY A 76 24.43 17.76 4.31
C GLY A 76 25.33 18.26 5.44
N GLU A 77 24.76 18.44 6.63
CA GLU A 77 25.50 18.84 7.83
C GLU A 77 26.50 17.74 8.21
N SER A 78 27.79 17.96 7.92
CA SER A 78 28.86 17.15 8.49
C SER A 78 29.10 17.61 9.92
N THR A 79 28.56 16.86 10.88
CA THR A 79 28.93 16.95 12.29
C THR A 79 30.29 16.27 12.48
N PHE A 80 31.38 16.96 12.13
CA PHE A 80 32.74 16.50 12.45
C PHE A 80 33.11 16.76 13.92
N VAL A 81 32.18 17.24 14.75
CA VAL A 81 32.39 17.40 16.19
C VAL A 81 31.13 16.95 16.90
N ASP A 82 30.99 15.64 17.13
CA ASP A 82 30.26 15.12 18.28
C ASP A 82 30.79 13.72 18.62
N ASP A 83 31.31 13.64 19.83
CA ASP A 83 32.00 12.50 20.42
C ASP A 83 31.12 11.24 20.49
N HIS A 84 31.72 10.16 20.01
CA HIS A 84 31.42 8.73 20.20
C HIS A 84 30.36 8.32 21.23
N GLY A 85 29.10 8.27 20.79
CA GLY A 85 28.18 7.17 21.14
C GLY A 85 28.26 6.08 20.07
N PRO A 86 27.85 4.81 20.34
CA PRO A 86 27.64 3.86 19.26
C PRO A 86 26.71 4.51 18.23
N PRO A 87 26.99 4.41 16.92
CA PRO A 87 26.09 4.97 15.92
C PRO A 87 24.71 4.39 16.20
N THR A 88 23.75 5.24 16.56
CA THR A 88 22.34 4.84 16.59
C THR A 88 22.08 4.19 15.24
N PRO A 89 21.56 2.95 15.17
CA PRO A 89 21.22 2.35 13.90
C PRO A 89 20.42 3.39 13.11
N ARG A 90 20.94 3.80 11.95
CA ARG A 90 20.20 4.65 11.01
C ARG A 90 19.13 3.77 10.36
N GLU A 91 18.24 3.21 11.16
CA GLU A 91 16.94 2.82 10.68
C GLU A 91 16.27 4.13 10.28
N LEU A 92 15.96 4.27 8.98
CA LEU A 92 15.03 5.32 8.56
C LEU A 92 13.81 5.19 9.49
N PRO A 93 13.43 6.22 10.25
CA PRO A 93 12.33 6.07 11.19
C PRO A 93 11.07 5.88 10.35
N PHE A 94 10.68 4.61 10.17
CA PHE A 94 9.43 4.28 9.53
C PHE A 94 8.30 4.93 10.35
N PRO A 95 7.23 5.43 9.70
CA PRO A 95 6.17 6.11 10.42
C PRO A 95 5.57 5.26 11.54
N SER A 96 5.49 5.79 12.76
CA SER A 96 4.97 5.12 13.97
C SER A 96 3.50 5.42 14.27
N GLN A 97 2.86 6.26 13.45
CA GLN A 97 1.47 6.69 13.59
C GLN A 97 0.72 6.39 12.29
N VAL A 98 0.01 5.28 12.23
CA VAL A 98 -0.65 4.81 11.00
C VAL A 98 -2.17 4.83 11.17
N ILE A 99 -2.88 5.43 10.21
CA ILE A 99 -4.35 5.37 10.14
C ILE A 99 -4.78 4.55 8.92
N TYR A 100 -5.58 3.51 9.17
CA TYR A 100 -6.31 2.78 8.14
C TYR A 100 -7.81 3.14 8.19
N ASN A 101 -8.19 4.20 7.47
CA ASN A 101 -9.57 4.68 7.37
C ASN A 101 -10.40 3.83 6.39
N ARG A 102 -10.57 2.55 6.75
CA ARG A 102 -10.96 1.47 5.86
C ARG A 102 -12.29 1.67 5.13
N VAL A 103 -12.27 1.53 3.81
CA VAL A 103 -13.46 1.58 2.96
C VAL A 103 -14.29 0.29 3.09
N GLY A 104 -15.61 0.43 3.17
CA GLY A 104 -16.52 -0.72 3.23
C GLY A 104 -16.40 -1.63 1.99
N LYS A 105 -16.44 -2.95 2.21
CA LYS A 105 -16.44 -4.00 1.16
C LYS A 105 -15.17 -4.06 0.28
N CYS A 106 -14.07 -3.49 0.77
CA CYS A 106 -12.73 -3.56 0.16
C CYS A 106 -11.80 -4.51 0.94
N GLY A 107 -12.30 -5.65 1.42
CA GLY A 107 -11.47 -6.64 2.15
C GLY A 107 -11.07 -6.25 3.58
N SER A 108 -11.63 -5.17 4.13
CA SER A 108 -11.17 -4.60 5.42
C SER A 108 -11.25 -5.58 6.60
N ARG A 109 -12.19 -6.53 6.61
CA ARG A 109 -12.29 -7.55 7.69
C ARG A 109 -11.08 -8.48 7.66
N THR A 110 -10.71 -8.99 6.48
CA THR A 110 -9.53 -9.83 6.25
C THR A 110 -8.26 -9.11 6.68
N VAL A 111 -8.11 -7.85 6.29
CA VAL A 111 -6.94 -7.02 6.65
C VAL A 111 -6.88 -6.80 8.17
N VAL A 112 -8.00 -6.53 8.83
CA VAL A 112 -8.04 -6.38 10.30
C VAL A 112 -7.69 -7.69 11.03
N LEU A 113 -8.05 -8.86 10.47
CA LEU A 113 -7.61 -10.14 11.02
C LEU A 113 -6.08 -10.29 10.94
N LEU A 114 -5.46 -9.93 9.81
CA LEU A 114 -4.00 -9.90 9.68
C LEU A 114 -3.37 -8.94 10.69
N LEU A 115 -3.91 -7.73 10.79
CA LEU A 115 -3.39 -6.70 11.70
C LEU A 115 -3.43 -7.14 13.17
N ARG A 116 -4.42 -7.93 13.59
CA ARG A 116 -4.48 -8.47 14.96
C ARG A 116 -3.31 -9.43 15.22
N ILE A 117 -3.10 -10.38 14.31
CA ILE A 117 -2.00 -11.35 14.42
C ILE A 117 -0.64 -10.61 14.39
N LEU A 118 -0.50 -9.61 13.53
CA LEU A 118 0.70 -8.79 13.43
C LEU A 118 0.92 -7.92 14.66
N ALA A 119 -0.14 -7.37 15.27
CA ALA A 119 -0.05 -6.59 16.50
C ALA A 119 0.48 -7.43 17.67
N ASP A 120 -0.02 -8.66 17.81
CA ASP A 120 0.47 -9.60 18.81
C ASP A 120 1.93 -10.00 18.54
N LYS A 121 2.31 -10.17 17.27
CA LYS A 121 3.67 -10.56 16.88
C LYS A 121 4.70 -9.44 17.06
N HIS A 122 4.36 -8.22 16.66
CA HIS A 122 5.27 -7.08 16.58
C HIS A 122 5.09 -6.06 17.71
N GLN A 123 4.15 -6.32 18.63
CA GLN A 123 3.92 -5.54 19.86
C GLN A 123 3.61 -4.04 19.62
N PHE A 124 2.80 -3.74 18.61
CA PHE A 124 2.27 -2.39 18.38
C PHE A 124 0.81 -2.25 18.82
N ASN A 125 0.37 -1.02 19.07
CA ASN A 125 -1.00 -0.76 19.52
C ASN A 125 -1.99 -0.76 18.34
N LEU A 126 -2.77 -1.82 18.18
CA LEU A 126 -3.89 -1.86 17.22
C LEU A 126 -5.18 -1.38 17.88
N VAL A 127 -5.70 -0.23 17.44
CA VAL A 127 -6.96 0.33 17.95
C VAL A 127 -8.01 0.32 16.85
N SER A 128 -9.07 -0.48 17.02
CA SER A 128 -10.22 -0.52 16.11
C SER A 128 -11.42 0.13 16.77
N SER A 129 -12.07 1.07 16.06
CA SER A 129 -13.35 1.62 16.52
C SER A 129 -14.52 0.70 16.18
N ASP A 130 -15.44 0.52 17.13
CA ASP A 130 -16.69 -0.23 16.94
C ASP A 130 -17.74 0.55 16.13
N ILE A 131 -17.52 1.87 15.98
CA ILE A 131 -18.40 2.75 15.20
C ILE A 131 -18.16 2.52 13.71
N HIS A 132 -19.13 1.86 13.08
CA HIS A 132 -19.06 1.46 11.67
C HIS A 132 -20.06 2.19 10.76
N ASN A 133 -21.13 2.76 11.32
CA ASN A 133 -22.23 3.40 10.59
C ASN A 133 -22.06 4.91 10.42
N LYS A 134 -21.18 5.55 11.20
CA LYS A 134 -20.95 7.00 11.16
C LYS A 134 -19.59 7.34 10.56
N THR A 135 -19.58 7.51 9.24
CA THR A 135 -18.38 7.86 8.45
C THR A 135 -18.16 9.37 8.32
N ARG A 136 -19.25 10.14 8.38
CA ARG A 136 -19.29 11.60 8.32
C ARG A 136 -19.41 12.17 9.73
N LEU A 137 -18.52 13.10 10.07
CA LEU A 137 -18.39 13.64 11.42
C LEU A 137 -18.61 15.15 11.41
N THR A 138 -19.24 15.67 12.46
CA THR A 138 -19.30 17.11 12.69
C THR A 138 -17.91 17.65 13.04
N LYS A 139 -17.71 18.97 12.97
CA LYS A 139 -16.40 19.58 13.29
C LYS A 139 -15.92 19.23 14.71
N HIS A 140 -16.82 19.23 15.70
CA HIS A 140 -16.49 18.87 17.08
C HIS A 140 -16.08 17.40 17.19
N GLU A 141 -16.87 16.50 16.59
CA GLU A 141 -16.56 15.06 16.58
C GLU A 141 -15.25 14.73 15.86
N GLN A 142 -14.90 15.49 14.82
CA GLN A 142 -13.60 15.36 14.16
C GLN A 142 -12.49 15.69 15.16
N VAL A 143 -12.58 16.84 15.84
CA VAL A 143 -11.57 17.29 16.82
C VAL A 143 -11.42 16.28 17.95
N ASP A 144 -12.53 15.81 18.52
CA ASP A 144 -12.51 14.86 19.63
C ASP A 144 -11.88 13.53 19.19
N LEU A 145 -12.24 13.04 17.99
CA LEU A 145 -11.66 11.84 17.43
C LEU A 145 -10.16 11.99 17.18
N MET A 146 -9.72 13.09 16.58
CA MET A 146 -8.30 13.32 16.30
C MET A 146 -7.48 13.43 17.59
N LYS A 147 -7.99 14.13 18.62
CA LYS A 147 -7.35 14.19 19.94
C LYS A 147 -7.24 12.80 20.57
N ASN A 148 -8.31 12.02 20.55
CA ASN A 148 -8.30 10.65 21.09
C ASN A 148 -7.29 9.76 20.37
N ILE A 149 -7.16 9.89 19.03
CA ILE A 149 -6.15 9.15 18.26
C ILE A 149 -4.74 9.59 18.67
N SER A 150 -4.50 10.90 18.83
CA SER A 150 -3.19 11.43 19.22
C SER A 150 -2.75 11.05 20.63
N THR A 151 -3.66 10.59 21.50
CA THR A 151 -3.30 10.08 22.83
C THR A 151 -2.87 8.61 22.85
N ILE A 152 -2.98 7.89 21.72
CA ILE A 152 -2.62 6.48 21.66
C ILE A 152 -1.09 6.33 21.75
N PRO A 153 -0.57 5.43 22.61
CA PRO A 153 0.87 5.16 22.68
C PRO A 153 1.44 4.66 21.35
N GLN A 154 2.56 5.23 20.92
CA GLN A 154 3.25 4.82 19.68
C GLN A 154 4.18 3.62 19.93
N PRO A 155 4.40 2.75 18.93
CA PRO A 155 3.77 2.74 17.61
C PRO A 155 2.31 2.27 17.65
N PHE A 156 1.44 2.90 16.85
CA PHE A 156 0.04 2.49 16.76
C PHE A 156 -0.48 2.41 15.32
N LEU A 157 -1.48 1.56 15.13
CA LEU A 157 -2.30 1.52 13.93
C LEU A 157 -3.77 1.67 14.31
N TYR A 158 -4.37 2.77 13.89
CA TYR A 158 -5.78 3.06 14.14
C TYR A 158 -6.64 2.68 12.94
N THR A 159 -7.74 1.96 13.16
CA THR A 159 -8.64 1.53 12.08
C THR A 159 -10.10 1.85 12.36
N ARG A 160 -10.76 2.49 11.39
CA ARG A 160 -12.19 2.87 11.46
C ARG A 160 -12.79 3.10 10.07
N HIS A 161 -14.09 2.85 9.93
CA HIS A 161 -14.86 3.34 8.79
C HIS A 161 -15.15 4.85 8.95
N VAL A 162 -14.28 5.71 8.42
CA VAL A 162 -14.40 7.17 8.52
C VAL A 162 -13.81 7.83 7.26
N HIS A 163 -14.40 8.93 6.78
CA HIS A 163 -13.78 9.69 5.70
C HIS A 163 -12.52 10.40 6.20
N PHE A 164 -11.58 10.67 5.30
CA PHE A 164 -10.29 11.31 5.57
C PHE A 164 -10.42 12.52 6.50
N LEU A 165 -9.54 12.57 7.50
CA LEU A 165 -9.45 13.63 8.50
C LEU A 165 -8.12 14.35 8.30
N ASN A 166 -8.19 15.67 8.18
CA ASN A 166 -7.01 16.51 8.08
C ASN A 166 -6.64 17.01 9.49
N PHE A 167 -5.60 16.42 10.08
CA PHE A 167 -5.10 16.74 11.42
C PHE A 167 -4.39 18.10 11.43
N THR A 168 -3.66 18.42 10.36
CA THR A 168 -2.95 19.70 10.22
C THR A 168 -3.87 20.91 10.32
N ARG A 169 -5.12 20.78 9.84
CA ARG A 169 -6.16 21.82 9.96
C ARG A 169 -6.41 22.24 11.42
N PHE A 170 -6.13 21.35 12.36
CA PHE A 170 -6.31 21.58 13.80
C PHE A 170 -4.99 21.67 14.56
N ARG A 171 -3.87 21.88 13.85
CA ARG A 171 -2.50 21.96 14.41
C ARG A 171 -2.10 20.71 15.19
N ILE A 172 -2.62 19.56 14.78
CA ILE A 172 -2.21 18.26 15.28
C ILE A 172 -1.28 17.64 14.24
N GLU A 173 -0.25 16.92 14.68
CA GLU A 173 0.63 16.16 13.81
C GLU A 173 -0.18 15.20 12.92
N GLN A 174 0.15 15.14 11.64
CA GLN A 174 -0.56 14.33 10.66
C GLN A 174 0.00 12.91 10.68
N PRO A 175 -0.78 11.90 11.11
CA PRO A 175 -0.38 10.50 10.96
C PRO A 175 -0.41 10.10 9.48
N VAL A 176 0.37 9.10 9.12
CA VAL A 176 0.36 8.58 7.75
C VAL A 176 -0.88 7.74 7.52
N TYR A 177 -1.51 7.90 6.36
CA TYR A 177 -2.67 7.11 5.99
C TYR A 177 -2.28 5.93 5.11
N ILE A 178 -2.94 4.80 5.30
CA ILE A 178 -2.95 3.70 4.34
C ILE A 178 -4.39 3.35 3.99
N ASN A 179 -4.63 2.81 2.80
CA ASN A 179 -5.94 2.27 2.47
C ASN A 179 -5.87 1.19 1.41
N ILE A 180 -6.98 0.47 1.24
CA ILE A 180 -7.16 -0.54 0.21
C ILE A 180 -8.54 -0.33 -0.37
N ILE A 181 -8.61 -0.12 -1.68
CA ILE A 181 -9.86 0.02 -2.43
C ILE A 181 -10.10 -1.21 -3.30
N ARG A 182 -11.23 -1.26 -3.98
CA ARG A 182 -11.66 -2.36 -4.84
C ARG A 182 -12.34 -1.78 -6.06
N ASP A 183 -12.36 -2.54 -7.16
CA ASP A 183 -13.17 -2.21 -8.33
C ASP A 183 -14.58 -1.72 -7.91
N PRO A 184 -15.03 -0.55 -8.39
CA PRO A 184 -16.28 0.08 -7.96
C PRO A 184 -17.52 -0.81 -8.08
N ILE A 185 -17.69 -1.52 -9.21
CA ILE A 185 -18.82 -2.42 -9.43
C ILE A 185 -18.73 -3.61 -8.48
N ASN A 186 -17.59 -4.29 -8.41
CA ASN A 186 -17.39 -5.44 -7.52
C ASN A 186 -17.61 -5.08 -6.05
N ARG A 187 -17.21 -3.88 -5.63
CA ARG A 187 -17.50 -3.33 -4.30
C ARG A 187 -19.00 -3.12 -4.10
N PHE A 188 -19.67 -2.50 -5.07
CA PHE A 188 -21.11 -2.28 -5.06
C PHE A 188 -21.89 -3.61 -4.98
N LEU A 189 -21.61 -4.57 -5.85
CA LEU A 189 -22.23 -5.90 -5.85
C LEU A 189 -22.03 -6.59 -4.49
N SER A 190 -20.81 -6.56 -3.97
CA SER A 190 -20.52 -7.11 -2.64
C SER A 190 -21.33 -6.42 -1.54
N ASN A 191 -21.57 -5.11 -1.63
CA ASN A 191 -22.41 -4.39 -0.67
C ASN A 191 -23.89 -4.74 -0.81
N TYR A 192 -24.40 -4.80 -2.05
CA TYR A 192 -25.78 -5.12 -2.39
C TYR A 192 -26.19 -6.45 -1.77
N PHE A 193 -25.43 -7.51 -2.05
CA PHE A 193 -25.71 -8.85 -1.51
C PHE A 193 -25.41 -8.96 -0.01
N PHE A 194 -24.42 -8.24 0.50
CA PHE A 194 -24.11 -8.28 1.93
C PHE A 194 -25.24 -7.68 2.77
N ARG A 195 -25.88 -6.61 2.33
CA ARG A 195 -27.04 -6.04 3.04
C ARG A 195 -28.22 -7.02 3.09
N ARG A 196 -28.39 -7.83 2.04
CA ARG A 196 -29.48 -8.80 1.89
C ARG A 196 -29.23 -10.10 2.61
N PHE A 197 -28.05 -10.68 2.43
CA PHE A 197 -27.75 -12.06 2.84
C PHE A 197 -26.57 -12.19 3.80
N GLY A 198 -25.82 -11.11 4.06
CA GLY A 198 -24.68 -11.14 4.97
C GLY A 198 -23.43 -11.80 4.38
N ASP A 199 -22.62 -12.36 5.27
CA ASP A 199 -21.39 -13.09 4.95
C ASP A 199 -21.45 -14.53 5.50
N TRP A 200 -20.50 -15.37 5.12
CA TRP A 200 -20.46 -16.77 5.55
C TRP A 200 -20.46 -16.93 7.07
N ARG A 201 -19.82 -16.01 7.82
CA ARG A 201 -19.93 -15.96 9.28
C ARG A 201 -21.38 -15.77 9.75
N GLY A 202 -22.13 -14.88 9.10
CA GLY A 202 -23.55 -14.67 9.38
C GLY A 202 -24.40 -15.88 9.01
N GLU A 203 -24.19 -16.44 7.82
CA GLU A 203 -24.93 -17.60 7.31
C GLU A 203 -24.78 -18.82 8.23
N GLN A 204 -23.56 -19.13 8.67
CA GLN A 204 -23.29 -20.23 9.60
C GLN A 204 -23.98 -20.05 10.96
N ASN A 205 -24.19 -18.81 11.38
CA ASN A 205 -24.88 -18.48 12.63
C ASN A 205 -26.37 -18.19 12.42
N HIS A 206 -26.90 -18.43 11.21
CA HIS A 206 -28.28 -18.11 10.81
C HIS A 206 -28.69 -16.65 11.11
N LEU A 207 -27.74 -15.71 11.00
CA LEU A 207 -27.95 -14.30 11.31
C LEU A 207 -28.44 -13.52 10.09
N ILE A 208 -29.64 -12.98 10.18
CA ILE A 208 -30.16 -12.04 9.17
C ILE A 208 -29.45 -10.69 9.32
N ARG A 209 -28.69 -10.29 8.30
CA ARG A 209 -27.86 -9.07 8.37
C ARG A 209 -28.67 -7.78 8.51
N THR A 210 -29.78 -7.67 7.79
CA THR A 210 -30.69 -6.53 7.82
C THR A 210 -32.10 -7.03 8.15
N PRO A 211 -32.45 -7.18 9.45
CA PRO A 211 -33.74 -7.76 9.85
C PRO A 211 -34.95 -6.94 9.40
N GLN A 212 -34.80 -5.61 9.29
CA GLN A 212 -35.89 -4.69 8.92
C GLN A 212 -36.16 -4.61 7.40
N MET A 213 -35.34 -5.27 6.57
CA MET A 213 -35.51 -5.28 5.11
C MET A 213 -36.64 -6.23 4.74
N LYS A 214 -37.63 -5.71 4.00
CA LYS A 214 -38.77 -6.49 3.49
C LYS A 214 -38.30 -7.53 2.47
N ASP A 215 -39.10 -8.57 2.26
CA ASP A 215 -38.72 -9.68 1.38
C ASP A 215 -38.65 -9.27 -0.10
N ASP A 216 -39.54 -8.39 -0.56
CA ASP A 216 -39.49 -7.79 -1.90
C ASP A 216 -38.18 -7.01 -2.12
N GLU A 217 -37.74 -6.21 -1.14
CA GLU A 217 -36.43 -5.54 -1.20
C GLU A 217 -35.27 -6.55 -1.13
N ARG A 218 -35.38 -7.57 -0.27
CA ARG A 218 -34.32 -8.57 -0.04
C ARG A 218 -34.02 -9.40 -1.28
N TYR A 219 -35.06 -9.82 -1.99
CA TYR A 219 -34.97 -10.70 -3.16
C TYR A 219 -35.12 -9.94 -4.49
N LEU A 220 -35.14 -8.60 -4.46
CA LEU A 220 -35.10 -7.76 -5.66
C LEU A 220 -33.95 -8.19 -6.57
N ASP A 221 -34.29 -8.53 -7.81
CA ASP A 221 -33.32 -8.80 -8.86
C ASP A 221 -32.44 -7.56 -9.06
N ILE A 222 -31.12 -7.78 -9.04
CA ILE A 222 -30.16 -6.70 -9.22
C ILE A 222 -30.30 -6.02 -10.58
N ASN A 223 -30.69 -6.76 -11.62
CA ASN A 223 -30.90 -6.20 -12.95
C ASN A 223 -32.05 -5.20 -12.95
N VAL A 224 -33.18 -5.58 -12.35
CA VAL A 224 -34.33 -4.69 -12.14
C VAL A 224 -33.92 -3.46 -11.33
N CYS A 225 -33.18 -3.66 -10.23
CA CYS A 225 -32.68 -2.55 -9.41
C CYS A 225 -31.87 -1.53 -10.23
N ILE A 226 -30.98 -2.01 -11.09
CA ILE A 226 -30.12 -1.17 -11.93
C ILE A 226 -30.94 -0.49 -13.03
N MET A 227 -31.68 -1.27 -13.82
CA MET A 227 -32.38 -0.78 -15.00
C MET A 227 -33.50 0.20 -14.65
N GLU A 228 -34.26 -0.08 -13.59
CA GLU A 228 -35.33 0.80 -13.10
C GLU A 228 -34.83 1.92 -12.17
N ASN A 229 -33.51 2.07 -12.03
CA ASN A 229 -32.89 3.21 -11.33
C ASN A 229 -33.30 3.33 -9.85
N TYR A 230 -33.45 2.20 -9.16
CA TYR A 230 -33.74 2.19 -7.72
C TYR A 230 -32.70 3.01 -6.94
N PRO A 231 -33.09 3.71 -5.85
CA PRO A 231 -32.20 4.65 -5.17
C PRO A 231 -30.86 4.07 -4.69
N GLU A 232 -30.77 2.78 -4.40
CA GLU A 232 -29.51 2.12 -4.02
C GLU A 232 -28.62 1.71 -5.18
N CYS A 233 -29.19 1.58 -6.38
CA CYS A 233 -28.52 1.26 -7.64
C CYS A 233 -28.28 2.52 -8.51
N SER A 234 -28.43 3.71 -7.92
CA SER A 234 -28.32 5.00 -8.60
C SER A 234 -27.56 6.05 -7.79
N ASN A 235 -27.11 7.11 -8.46
CA ASN A 235 -26.44 8.23 -7.80
C ASN A 235 -27.42 9.04 -6.94
N PRO A 236 -27.00 9.57 -5.78
CA PRO A 236 -25.61 9.63 -5.29
C PRO A 236 -25.17 8.40 -4.48
N ARG A 237 -25.99 7.36 -4.31
CA ARG A 237 -25.66 6.21 -3.41
C ARG A 237 -24.56 5.30 -3.95
N LEU A 238 -24.34 5.29 -5.27
CA LEU A 238 -23.21 4.58 -5.88
C LEU A 238 -21.85 5.23 -5.57
N PHE A 239 -21.84 6.55 -5.33
CA PHE A 239 -20.64 7.32 -5.03
C PHE A 239 -20.21 7.11 -3.57
N TYR A 240 -19.17 6.29 -3.39
CA TYR A 240 -18.82 5.71 -2.11
C TYR A 240 -17.32 5.69 -1.82
N ILE A 241 -16.44 5.31 -2.76
CA ILE A 241 -15.00 5.27 -2.50
C ILE A 241 -14.45 6.70 -2.46
N VAL A 242 -14.77 7.54 -3.44
CA VAL A 242 -14.23 8.91 -3.54
C VAL A 242 -14.48 9.74 -2.28
N PRO A 243 -15.69 9.78 -1.67
CA PRO A 243 -15.92 10.49 -0.41
C PRO A 243 -14.98 10.10 0.74
N TYR A 244 -14.54 8.84 0.83
CA TYR A 244 -13.62 8.39 1.87
C TYR A 244 -12.26 9.09 1.79
N PHE A 245 -11.81 9.43 0.59
CA PHE A 245 -10.53 10.09 0.35
C PHE A 245 -10.68 11.60 0.22
N CYS A 246 -11.77 12.09 -0.37
CA CYS A 246 -12.08 13.53 -0.45
C CYS A 246 -12.23 14.13 0.96
N GLY A 247 -12.79 13.38 1.90
CA GLY A 247 -12.82 13.71 3.33
C GLY A 247 -14.18 14.21 3.84
N GLN A 248 -14.14 15.07 4.85
CA GLN A 248 -15.34 15.53 5.58
C GLN A 248 -16.02 16.77 4.97
N HIS A 249 -15.51 17.31 3.86
CA HIS A 249 -16.09 18.50 3.25
C HIS A 249 -17.50 18.23 2.67
N PRO A 250 -18.48 19.14 2.80
CA PRO A 250 -19.82 18.91 2.24
C PRO A 250 -19.85 18.64 0.74
N GLN A 251 -18.97 19.27 -0.04
CA GLN A 251 -18.88 19.02 -1.49
C GLN A 251 -18.38 17.60 -1.83
N CYS A 252 -17.78 16.87 -0.89
CA CYS A 252 -17.41 15.46 -1.09
C CYS A 252 -18.62 14.51 -1.11
N ARG A 253 -19.84 15.02 -0.84
CA ARG A 253 -21.06 14.19 -0.76
C ARG A 253 -21.65 13.89 -2.14
N GLU A 254 -21.44 14.79 -3.08
CA GLU A 254 -22.03 14.70 -4.41
C GLU A 254 -20.98 14.24 -5.43
N PRO A 255 -21.36 13.38 -6.39
CA PRO A 255 -20.48 12.98 -7.47
C PRO A 255 -20.12 14.20 -8.33
N GLY A 256 -18.83 14.47 -8.51
CA GLY A 256 -18.38 15.58 -9.32
C GLY A 256 -16.86 15.70 -9.39
N VAL A 257 -16.38 16.41 -10.40
CA VAL A 257 -14.94 16.59 -10.69
C VAL A 257 -14.19 17.12 -9.48
N TRP A 258 -14.75 18.12 -8.78
CA TRP A 258 -14.12 18.69 -7.59
C TRP A 258 -13.83 17.65 -6.50
N ALA A 259 -14.78 16.75 -6.23
CA ALA A 259 -14.63 15.73 -5.20
C ALA A 259 -13.57 14.69 -5.58
N VAL A 260 -13.52 14.32 -6.86
CA VAL A 260 -12.51 13.40 -7.40
C VAL A 260 -11.12 14.01 -7.32
N GLU A 261 -10.93 15.23 -7.82
CA GLU A 261 -9.62 15.90 -7.79
C GLU A 261 -9.15 16.16 -6.36
N ARG A 262 -10.07 16.54 -5.45
CA ARG A 262 -9.74 16.67 -4.03
C ARG A 262 -9.33 15.34 -3.40
N ALA A 263 -9.99 14.23 -3.76
CA ALA A 263 -9.60 12.90 -3.31
C ALA A 263 -8.21 12.50 -3.81
N LYS A 264 -7.92 12.70 -5.11
CA LYS A 264 -6.60 12.44 -5.71
C LYS A 264 -5.50 13.24 -4.99
N GLN A 265 -5.74 14.53 -4.75
CA GLN A 265 -4.80 15.40 -4.02
C GLN A 265 -4.54 14.88 -2.60
N ASN A 266 -5.60 14.54 -1.85
CA ASN A 266 -5.42 14.04 -0.48
C ASN A 266 -4.62 12.74 -0.46
N VAL A 267 -4.78 11.86 -1.46
CA VAL A 267 -3.98 10.63 -1.61
C VAL A 267 -2.51 10.95 -1.78
N ILE A 268 -2.16 11.85 -2.72
CA ILE A 268 -0.77 12.24 -2.97
C ILE A 268 -0.13 12.85 -1.71
N ASP A 269 -0.88 13.71 -1.02
CA ASP A 269 -0.33 14.50 0.09
C ASP A 269 -0.24 13.76 1.42
N ASN A 270 -1.13 12.78 1.66
CA ASN A 270 -1.33 12.23 3.02
C ASN A 270 -1.30 10.70 3.11
N PHE A 271 -1.40 9.98 2.00
CA PHE A 271 -1.43 8.51 2.02
C PHE A 271 -0.07 7.94 1.65
N LEU A 272 0.49 7.11 2.53
CA LEU A 272 1.72 6.37 2.28
C LEU A 272 1.52 5.34 1.17
N LEU A 273 0.38 4.63 1.20
CA LEU A 273 0.00 3.66 0.18
C LEU A 273 -1.51 3.52 0.11
N VAL A 274 -2.04 3.53 -1.12
CA VAL A 274 -3.40 3.05 -1.40
C VAL A 274 -3.31 1.88 -2.37
N GLY A 275 -3.66 0.69 -1.89
CA GLY A 275 -3.64 -0.54 -2.68
C GLY A 275 -4.99 -0.85 -3.34
N ILE A 276 -4.98 -1.79 -4.27
CA ILE A 276 -6.18 -2.39 -4.87
C ILE A 276 -6.36 -3.82 -4.38
N LEU A 277 -7.59 -4.20 -4.04
CA LEU A 277 -7.91 -5.49 -3.44
C LEU A 277 -7.64 -6.66 -4.41
N GLU A 278 -7.77 -6.40 -5.71
CA GLU A 278 -7.49 -7.37 -6.77
C GLU A 278 -6.03 -7.87 -6.74
N GLU A 279 -5.10 -7.06 -6.22
CA GLU A 279 -3.68 -7.40 -6.07
C GLU A 279 -3.25 -7.39 -4.58
N LEU A 280 -4.09 -7.90 -3.67
CA LEU A 280 -3.86 -7.81 -2.22
C LEU A 280 -2.49 -8.36 -1.78
N GLU A 281 -1.97 -9.43 -2.39
CA GLU A 281 -0.64 -9.95 -2.05
C GLU A 281 0.47 -8.90 -2.29
N ASP A 282 0.41 -8.20 -3.42
CA ASP A 282 1.38 -7.15 -3.73
C ASP A 282 1.22 -5.93 -2.81
N VAL A 283 -0.03 -5.62 -2.42
CA VAL A 283 -0.30 -4.58 -1.42
C VAL A 283 0.35 -4.94 -0.09
N LEU A 284 0.18 -6.17 0.39
CA LEU A 284 0.77 -6.65 1.64
C LEU A 284 2.29 -6.64 1.57
N LEU A 285 2.88 -7.05 0.45
CA LEU A 285 4.32 -7.00 0.23
C LEU A 285 4.87 -5.56 0.25
N LEU A 286 4.16 -4.61 -0.36
CA LEU A 286 4.55 -3.20 -0.33
C LEU A 286 4.43 -2.63 1.09
N LEU A 287 3.38 -2.98 1.83
CA LEU A 287 3.23 -2.57 3.23
C LEU A 287 4.36 -3.13 4.10
N GLU A 288 4.78 -4.37 3.88
CA GLU A 288 5.94 -4.96 4.55
C GLU A 288 7.23 -4.17 4.29
N ARG A 289 7.44 -3.66 3.08
CA ARG A 289 8.61 -2.84 2.74
C ARG A 289 8.54 -1.41 3.27
N LEU A 290 7.35 -0.81 3.28
CA LEU A 290 7.13 0.58 3.67
C LEU A 290 6.95 0.75 5.19
N LEU A 291 6.48 -0.30 5.87
CA LEU A 291 6.13 -0.32 7.30
C LEU A 291 6.53 -1.67 7.93
N PRO A 292 7.82 -2.06 7.90
CA PRO A 292 8.26 -3.40 8.33
C PRO A 292 7.93 -3.69 9.80
N HIS A 293 8.00 -2.71 10.68
CA HIS A 293 7.66 -2.88 12.09
C HIS A 293 6.17 -3.16 12.36
N TYR A 294 5.28 -2.94 11.38
CA TYR A 294 3.88 -3.37 11.44
C TYR A 294 3.61 -4.63 10.62
N PHE A 295 4.25 -4.79 9.47
CA PHE A 295 3.85 -5.76 8.44
C PHE A 295 4.92 -6.81 8.11
N SER A 296 6.01 -6.90 8.86
CA SER A 296 7.00 -7.98 8.65
C SER A 296 6.34 -9.35 8.70
N ASP A 297 6.67 -10.21 7.73
CA ASP A 297 6.17 -11.58 7.58
C ASP A 297 4.66 -11.69 7.32
N VAL A 298 4.01 -10.62 6.87
CA VAL A 298 2.56 -10.59 6.62
C VAL A 298 2.13 -11.58 5.55
N LEU A 299 2.94 -11.79 4.50
CA LEU A 299 2.59 -12.72 3.42
C LEU A 299 2.58 -14.17 3.88
N THR A 300 3.49 -14.57 4.76
CA THR A 300 3.53 -15.90 5.34
C THR A 300 2.26 -16.17 6.15
N ILE A 301 1.85 -15.20 6.97
CA ILE A 301 0.59 -15.27 7.74
C ILE A 301 -0.60 -15.34 6.78
N TYR A 302 -0.64 -14.47 5.77
CA TYR A 302 -1.74 -14.44 4.79
C TYR A 302 -1.87 -15.75 4.01
N LYS A 303 -0.78 -16.42 3.66
CA LYS A 303 -0.79 -17.70 2.93
C LYS A 303 -1.04 -18.92 3.82
N SER A 304 -1.05 -18.74 5.15
CA SER A 304 -1.26 -19.85 6.09
C SER A 304 -2.69 -20.41 6.01
N PRO A 305 -2.87 -21.75 6.10
CA PRO A 305 -4.19 -22.36 6.19
C PRO A 305 -4.99 -21.89 7.41
N GLU A 306 -4.31 -21.66 8.54
CA GLU A 306 -4.92 -21.22 9.80
C GLU A 306 -5.61 -19.86 9.64
N PHE A 307 -4.98 -18.93 8.93
CA PHE A 307 -5.56 -17.65 8.60
C PHE A 307 -6.81 -17.80 7.75
N TRP A 308 -6.75 -18.62 6.70
CA TRP A 308 -7.85 -18.78 5.75
C TRP A 308 -9.08 -19.51 6.32
N LYS A 309 -8.93 -20.28 7.40
CA LYS A 309 -10.08 -20.81 8.17
C LYS A 309 -11.01 -19.68 8.63
N MET A 310 -10.46 -18.56 9.09
CA MET A 310 -11.23 -17.37 9.47
C MET A 310 -11.49 -16.42 8.28
N GLY A 311 -10.51 -16.28 7.38
CA GLY A 311 -10.59 -15.38 6.22
C GLY A 311 -11.75 -15.72 5.28
N ASN A 312 -11.97 -17.01 5.01
CA ASN A 312 -13.05 -17.48 4.12
C ASN A 312 -14.45 -17.10 4.62
N LEU A 313 -14.62 -16.93 5.94
CA LEU A 313 -15.90 -16.56 6.55
C LEU A 313 -16.31 -15.10 6.29
N THR A 314 -15.38 -14.27 5.81
CA THR A 314 -15.63 -12.84 5.56
C THR A 314 -16.32 -12.57 4.20
N GLY A 315 -16.37 -13.58 3.33
CA GLY A 315 -16.95 -13.50 2.00
C GLY A 315 -18.47 -13.30 2.02
N THR A 316 -18.96 -12.43 1.13
CA THR A 316 -20.41 -12.22 0.94
C THR A 316 -21.04 -13.41 0.21
N VAL A 317 -22.17 -13.89 0.71
CA VAL A 317 -22.88 -15.06 0.17
C VAL A 317 -23.88 -14.67 -0.92
N LYS A 318 -24.32 -15.65 -1.72
CA LYS A 318 -25.41 -15.54 -2.71
C LYS A 318 -25.25 -14.38 -3.72
N LYS A 319 -24.00 -14.08 -4.08
CA LYS A 319 -23.70 -13.07 -5.10
C LYS A 319 -24.03 -13.63 -6.49
N HIS A 320 -24.74 -12.87 -7.29
CA HIS A 320 -24.88 -13.11 -8.73
C HIS A 320 -24.34 -11.91 -9.52
N MET A 321 -23.91 -12.17 -10.75
CA MET A 321 -23.50 -11.12 -11.68
C MET A 321 -24.73 -10.54 -12.39
N PRO A 322 -24.84 -9.22 -12.54
CA PRO A 322 -25.85 -8.61 -13.40
C PRO A 322 -25.64 -8.97 -14.88
N THR A 323 -26.66 -8.68 -15.70
CA THR A 323 -26.56 -8.73 -17.16
C THR A 323 -25.55 -7.71 -17.67
N LEU A 324 -25.06 -7.94 -18.89
CA LEU A 324 -24.06 -7.09 -19.53
C LEU A 324 -24.57 -5.64 -19.70
N GLU A 325 -25.84 -5.48 -20.08
CA GLU A 325 -26.52 -4.18 -20.18
C GLU A 325 -26.55 -3.45 -18.84
N ALA A 326 -26.92 -4.15 -17.76
CA ALA A 326 -26.95 -3.58 -16.42
C ALA A 326 -25.54 -3.18 -15.94
N LEU A 327 -24.52 -3.97 -16.26
CA LEU A 327 -23.11 -3.63 -15.98
C LEU A 327 -22.68 -2.36 -16.72
N GLN A 328 -23.06 -2.20 -17.99
CA GLN A 328 -22.75 -1.00 -18.77
C GLN A 328 -23.41 0.25 -18.17
N VAL A 329 -24.67 0.15 -17.77
CA VAL A 329 -25.40 1.24 -17.08
C VAL A 329 -24.71 1.60 -15.76
N LEU A 330 -24.33 0.60 -14.95
CA LEU A 330 -23.60 0.84 -13.71
C LEU A 330 -22.25 1.50 -13.96
N TYR A 331 -21.48 1.04 -14.94
CA TYR A 331 -20.17 1.60 -15.29
C TYR A 331 -20.27 3.08 -15.62
N GLN A 332 -21.25 3.47 -16.47
CA GLN A 332 -21.51 4.86 -16.81
C GLN A 332 -21.90 5.70 -15.59
N ARG A 333 -22.78 5.18 -14.73
CA ARG A 333 -23.18 5.85 -13.47
C ARG A 333 -22.02 6.02 -12.49
N MET A 334 -21.05 5.10 -12.51
CA MET A 334 -19.87 5.08 -11.64
C MET A 334 -18.62 5.75 -12.25
N LYS A 335 -18.75 6.53 -13.33
CA LYS A 335 -17.58 7.13 -14.02
C LYS A 335 -16.58 7.84 -13.10
N TYR A 336 -17.05 8.56 -12.08
CA TYR A 336 -16.18 9.26 -11.13
C TYR A 336 -15.47 8.32 -10.15
N GLU A 337 -16.12 7.21 -9.79
CA GLU A 337 -15.50 6.15 -8.98
C GLU A 337 -14.41 5.44 -9.78
N TYR A 338 -14.65 5.19 -11.07
CA TYR A 338 -13.67 4.58 -11.97
C TYR A 338 -12.50 5.50 -12.29
N ASP A 339 -12.73 6.80 -12.51
CA ASP A 339 -11.65 7.79 -12.65
C ASP A 339 -10.71 7.74 -11.44
N PHE A 340 -11.26 7.78 -10.23
CA PHE A 340 -10.47 7.67 -9.01
C PHE A 340 -9.81 6.29 -8.86
N TYR A 341 -10.52 5.19 -9.10
CA TYR A 341 -9.97 3.84 -9.00
C TYR A 341 -8.78 3.63 -9.95
N ASN A 342 -8.92 4.06 -11.21
CA ASN A 342 -7.85 3.96 -12.21
C ASN A 342 -6.63 4.79 -11.80
N PHE A 343 -6.84 6.02 -11.32
CA PHE A 343 -5.75 6.83 -10.76
C PHE A 343 -5.00 6.08 -9.64
N ILE A 344 -5.72 5.48 -8.69
CA ILE A 344 -5.11 4.74 -7.58
C ILE A 344 -4.36 3.51 -8.06
N ARG A 345 -4.96 2.72 -8.96
CA ARG A 345 -4.32 1.56 -9.58
C ARG A 345 -3.01 1.96 -10.25
N ASP A 346 -3.02 3.03 -11.03
CA ASP A 346 -1.84 3.49 -11.75
C ASP A 346 -0.75 3.97 -10.77
N GLN A 347 -1.11 4.71 -9.71
CA GLN A 347 -0.17 5.08 -8.64
C GLN A 347 0.41 3.87 -7.89
N PHE A 348 -0.43 2.87 -7.61
CA PHE A 348 -0.02 1.62 -6.97
C PHE A 348 0.98 0.86 -7.84
N HIS A 349 0.70 0.70 -9.13
CA HIS A 349 1.60 0.04 -10.09
C HIS A 349 2.90 0.82 -10.30
N LEU A 350 2.86 2.15 -10.33
CA LEU A 350 4.06 2.99 -10.36
C LEU A 350 4.94 2.76 -9.12
N THR A 351 4.33 2.68 -7.94
CA THR A 351 5.03 2.41 -6.67
C THR A 351 5.66 1.01 -6.68
N LYS A 352 4.90 0.00 -7.12
CA LYS A 352 5.37 -1.39 -7.31
C LYS A 352 6.61 -1.45 -8.21
N LYS A 353 6.58 -0.74 -9.36
CA LYS A 353 7.72 -0.63 -10.29
C LYS A 353 8.92 0.08 -9.66
N LYS A 354 8.72 1.19 -8.95
CA LYS A 354 9.80 1.96 -8.28
C LYS A 354 10.54 1.12 -7.23
N ILE A 355 9.83 0.24 -6.52
CA ILE A 355 10.41 -0.64 -5.49
C ILE A 355 10.99 -1.95 -6.09
N GLY A 356 10.87 -2.13 -7.42
CA GLY A 356 11.44 -3.29 -8.11
C GLY A 356 10.63 -4.58 -7.94
N LEU A 357 9.36 -4.49 -7.57
CA LEU A 357 8.47 -5.65 -7.53
C LEU A 357 8.02 -5.99 -8.96
N LYS A 358 8.36 -7.20 -9.42
CA LYS A 358 7.90 -7.70 -10.72
C LYS A 358 6.41 -7.96 -10.63
N SER A 359 5.61 -7.37 -11.52
CA SER A 359 4.24 -7.81 -11.70
C SER A 359 4.25 -9.24 -12.24
N THR A 360 3.69 -10.19 -11.48
CA THR A 360 3.26 -11.46 -12.08
C THR A 360 2.35 -11.10 -13.24
N SER A 361 2.67 -11.53 -14.45
CA SER A 361 1.93 -11.17 -15.67
C SER A 361 0.51 -11.76 -15.62
N GLN A 362 -0.42 -11.05 -15.00
CA GLN A 362 -1.83 -11.18 -15.31
C GLN A 362 -2.18 -10.06 -16.27
N ASN A 363 -2.81 -10.43 -17.37
CA ASN A 363 -3.13 -9.61 -18.52
C ASN A 363 -3.49 -8.17 -18.13
N SER A 364 -2.59 -7.24 -18.45
CA SER A 364 -2.86 -5.81 -18.44
C SER A 364 -3.78 -5.47 -19.61
N ALA A 365 -5.04 -5.90 -19.54
CA ALA A 365 -6.07 -5.43 -20.46
C ALA A 365 -6.81 -4.28 -19.78
N HIS A 366 -6.79 -3.14 -20.43
CA HIS A 366 -7.07 -1.81 -19.90
C HIS A 366 -8.56 -1.55 -19.63
N GLU A 367 -9.37 -2.60 -19.53
CA GLU A 367 -10.82 -2.54 -19.53
C GLU A 367 -11.39 -3.70 -18.70
N PRO A 368 -12.40 -3.48 -17.84
CA PRO A 368 -13.17 -4.56 -17.24
C PRO A 368 -13.53 -5.65 -18.26
N GLU A 369 -13.35 -6.91 -17.90
CA GLU A 369 -13.54 -8.06 -18.80
C GLU A 369 -14.89 -8.04 -19.53
N PHE A 370 -15.94 -7.54 -18.86
CA PHE A 370 -17.26 -7.38 -19.46
C PHE A 370 -17.30 -6.34 -20.59
N LEU A 371 -16.51 -5.27 -20.53
CA LEU A 371 -16.44 -4.29 -21.62
C LEU A 371 -15.75 -4.89 -22.85
N ARG A 372 -14.78 -5.78 -22.64
CA ARG A 372 -14.19 -6.56 -23.73
C ARG A 372 -15.20 -7.54 -24.33
N GLU A 373 -16.00 -8.22 -23.52
CA GLU A 373 -17.09 -9.08 -23.99
C GLU A 373 -18.14 -8.30 -24.79
N LEU A 374 -18.46 -7.08 -24.36
CA LEU A 374 -19.38 -6.18 -25.05
C LEU A 374 -18.85 -5.76 -26.41
N ALA A 375 -17.56 -5.38 -26.49
CA ALA A 375 -16.91 -5.07 -27.76
C ALA A 375 -16.91 -6.26 -28.73
N LEU A 376 -16.71 -7.49 -28.23
CA LEU A 376 -16.76 -8.70 -29.04
C LEU A 376 -18.17 -8.96 -29.60
N ARG A 377 -19.23 -8.77 -28.80
CA ARG A 377 -20.62 -8.94 -29.25
C ARG A 377 -21.06 -7.88 -30.26
N THR A 378 -20.58 -6.64 -30.15
CA THR A 378 -20.90 -5.57 -31.13
C THR A 378 -20.22 -5.76 -32.48
N HIS A 379 -19.26 -6.69 -32.60
CA HIS A 379 -18.55 -7.00 -33.84
C HIS A 379 -19.10 -8.24 -34.58
N GLU A 380 -20.08 -8.94 -34.01
CA GLU A 380 -20.84 -9.93 -34.78
C GLU A 380 -21.83 -9.20 -35.69
N PRO A 381 -21.77 -9.38 -37.02
CA PRO A 381 -22.77 -8.81 -37.92
C PRO A 381 -24.14 -9.43 -37.59
N PHE A 382 -25.19 -8.60 -37.59
CA PHE A 382 -26.56 -9.08 -37.68
C PHE A 382 -26.67 -9.92 -38.95
N GLU A 383 -26.77 -11.24 -38.80
CA GLU A 383 -27.37 -12.08 -39.85
C GLU A 383 -28.86 -11.76 -39.83
N GLU A 384 -29.34 -11.16 -40.91
CA GLU A 384 -30.75 -10.90 -41.17
C GLU A 384 -31.50 -12.24 -41.10
N GLU A 385 -32.54 -12.32 -40.26
CA GLU A 385 -33.48 -13.43 -40.27
C GLU A 385 -34.22 -13.40 -41.61
N GLU A 386 -33.90 -14.34 -42.51
CA GLU A 386 -34.75 -14.62 -43.68
C GLU A 386 -35.99 -15.38 -43.19
N GLU A 387 -37.15 -14.74 -43.34
CA GLU A 387 -38.47 -15.34 -43.22
C GLU A 387 -38.67 -16.37 -44.35
N GLU A 388 -38.70 -17.66 -44.03
CA GLU A 388 -39.18 -18.69 -44.96
C GLU A 388 -40.69 -18.90 -44.76
N GLU A 389 -41.49 -18.28 -45.63
CA GLU A 389 -42.86 -18.68 -45.97
C GLU A 389 -42.79 -19.88 -46.93
N GLU A 390 -43.28 -21.06 -46.54
CA GLU A 390 -43.60 -22.14 -47.49
C GLU A 390 -44.97 -22.78 -47.19
N GLU A 391 -45.94 -22.27 -47.94
CA GLU A 391 -47.08 -22.88 -48.66
C GLU A 391 -47.70 -24.23 -48.19
N GLU A 392 -49.01 -24.17 -47.94
CA GLU A 392 -49.93 -25.33 -47.87
C GLU A 392 -50.19 -25.90 -49.28
N GLU A 393 -49.96 -27.19 -49.50
CA GLU A 393 -50.63 -27.96 -50.57
C GLU A 393 -51.18 -29.31 -50.06
N ASP A 394 -52.47 -29.50 -50.34
CA ASP A 394 -53.32 -30.66 -50.06
C ASP A 394 -53.39 -31.58 -51.29
N VAL A 395 -52.97 -32.85 -51.18
CA VAL A 395 -53.44 -33.95 -52.05
C VAL A 395 -53.42 -35.28 -51.27
N GLY A 396 -54.58 -35.93 -51.20
CA GLY A 396 -54.81 -37.13 -50.40
C GLY A 396 -54.48 -38.49 -51.02
N GLN A 397 -54.60 -39.49 -50.13
CA GLN A 397 -55.35 -40.75 -50.28
C GLN A 397 -54.59 -42.09 -50.49
N GLU A 398 -54.96 -43.06 -49.62
CA GLU A 398 -54.82 -44.54 -49.67
C GLU A 398 -53.39 -45.13 -49.53
N ASP A 399 -53.08 -46.17 -48.75
CA ASP A 399 -53.89 -47.24 -48.16
C ASP A 399 -53.11 -48.10 -47.12
N ALA A 400 -53.86 -48.78 -46.26
CA ALA A 400 -53.63 -50.10 -45.65
C ALA A 400 -52.63 -50.35 -44.47
N ASN A 401 -53.23 -50.70 -43.30
CA ASN A 401 -53.02 -51.94 -42.50
C ASN A 401 -51.71 -52.09 -41.65
N ILE A 402 -51.63 -52.63 -40.42
CA ILE A 402 -52.43 -53.58 -39.61
C ILE A 402 -51.79 -53.66 -38.18
N TRP A 403 -52.61 -53.62 -37.08
CA TRP A 403 -52.57 -54.37 -35.77
C TRP A 403 -51.28 -54.32 -34.87
N LEU A 404 -51.22 -54.40 -33.52
CA LEU A 404 -52.09 -54.82 -32.40
C LEU A 404 -51.39 -54.47 -31.04
N VAL A 405 -52.20 -54.00 -30.08
CA VAL A 405 -52.36 -54.46 -28.67
C VAL A 405 -51.17 -54.53 -27.68
N GLN A 406 -51.48 -53.94 -26.51
CA GLN A 406 -50.84 -53.97 -25.19
C GLN A 406 -50.79 -55.41 -24.57
N PRO A 407 -50.45 -55.65 -23.27
CA PRO A 407 -50.98 -55.00 -22.05
C PRO A 407 -50.01 -54.07 -21.34
#